data_AF-A0A354GRZ2-F1
#
_entry.id   AF-A0A354GRZ2-F1
#
_cell.length_a   1.000
_cell.length_b   1.000
_cell.length_c   1.000
_cell.angle_alpha   90.00
_cell.angle_beta   90.00
_cell.angle_gamma   90.00
#
_symmetry.space_group_name_H-M   'P 1'
#
loop_
_entity.id
_entity.type
_entity.pdbx_description
1 polymer ?
#
loop_
_entity_poly.entity_id
_entity_poly.type
_entity_poly.pdbx_seq_one_letter_code
_entity_poly.pdbx_strand_id
1 'polypeptide(L)'
;MALCATTPTPCQWFSQLADLLDARSAPRLIRLFLGAVLAAGRRTVTCWLRAAGVTHDFRPAYTTVAAVAKHTDLMAARLARSALQPMLAGTDRLLLGIDDTPTQR
;
A
#
# COMPACT_ATOMS: atom_id res chain seq x y z
N MET A 1 -28.63 0.62 -15.43
CA MET A 1 -27.39 1.22 -14.87
C MET A 1 -26.30 0.17 -14.99
N ALA A 2 -25.60 0.16 -16.13
CA ALA A 2 -24.60 -0.87 -16.42
C ALA A 2 -23.32 -0.56 -15.65
N LEU A 3 -22.99 -1.39 -14.65
CA LEU A 3 -21.67 -1.41 -14.04
C LEU A 3 -20.72 -1.89 -15.13
N CYS A 4 -20.06 -0.95 -15.81
CA CYS A 4 -18.99 -1.25 -16.73
C CYS A 4 -17.89 -1.93 -15.90
N ALA A 5 -17.76 -3.24 -16.03
CA ALA A 5 -16.71 -4.00 -15.38
C ALA A 5 -15.38 -3.64 -16.05
N THR A 6 -14.77 -2.54 -15.61
CA THR A 6 -13.37 -2.25 -15.88
C THR A 6 -12.59 -3.42 -15.31
N THR A 7 -12.06 -4.29 -16.18
CA THR A 7 -11.10 -5.31 -15.78
C THR A 7 -10.03 -4.63 -14.92
N PRO A 8 -9.83 -5.04 -13.64
CA PRO A 8 -8.85 -4.38 -12.80
C PRO A 8 -7.50 -4.49 -13.50
N THR A 9 -6.88 -3.35 -13.76
CA THR A 9 -5.53 -3.31 -14.32
C THR A 9 -4.64 -4.14 -13.39
N PRO A 10 -3.87 -5.13 -13.87
CA PRO A 10 -3.01 -5.94 -13.00
C PRO A 10 -2.15 -5.01 -12.15
N CYS A 11 -2.06 -5.31 -10.85
CA CYS A 11 -1.66 -4.46 -9.71
C CYS A 11 -0.50 -3.46 -9.93
N GLN A 12 -0.67 -2.51 -10.84
CA GLN A 12 0.33 -1.54 -11.27
C GLN A 12 0.72 -0.60 -10.13
N TRP A 13 -0.12 -0.48 -9.10
CA TRP A 13 0.13 0.34 -7.93
C TRP A 13 1.41 -0.07 -7.22
N PHE A 14 1.72 -1.36 -7.12
CA PHE A 14 2.94 -1.80 -6.46
C PHE A 14 4.18 -1.38 -7.24
N SER A 15 4.18 -1.54 -8.57
CA SER A 15 5.29 -1.07 -9.41
C SER A 15 5.43 0.46 -9.33
N GLN A 16 4.31 1.19 -9.45
CA GLN A 16 4.30 2.64 -9.35
C GLN A 16 4.82 3.15 -7.99
N LEU A 17 4.47 2.48 -6.89
CA LEU A 17 4.96 2.84 -5.56
C LEU A 17 6.42 2.42 -5.37
N ALA A 18 6.83 1.29 -5.95
CA ALA A 18 8.20 0.81 -5.89
C ALA A 18 9.18 1.72 -6.63
N ASP A 19 8.74 2.47 -7.65
CA ASP A 19 9.55 3.49 -8.34
C ASP A 19 10.05 4.61 -7.40
N LEU A 20 9.40 4.80 -6.25
CA LEU A 20 9.82 5.78 -5.23
C LEU A 20 10.93 5.25 -4.32
N LEU A 21 11.28 3.96 -4.44
CA LEU A 21 12.27 3.30 -3.62
C LEU A 21 13.52 2.99 -4.45
N ASP A 22 14.65 2.84 -3.77
CA ASP A 22 15.87 2.34 -4.40
C ASP A 22 15.70 0.87 -4.86
N ALA A 23 16.50 0.46 -5.84
CA ALA A 23 16.41 -0.88 -6.45
C ALA A 23 16.56 -2.05 -5.45
N ARG A 24 17.20 -1.83 -4.28
CA ARG A 24 17.33 -2.86 -3.23
C ARG A 24 16.04 -2.97 -2.42
N SER A 25 15.34 -1.86 -2.18
CA SER A 25 14.13 -1.82 -1.35
C SER A 25 12.86 -2.10 -2.16
N ALA A 26 12.79 -1.62 -3.39
CA ALA A 26 11.65 -1.75 -4.32
C ALA A 26 11.01 -3.16 -4.36
N PRO A 27 11.74 -4.26 -4.60
CA PRO A 27 11.12 -5.59 -4.73
C PRO A 27 10.53 -6.14 -3.42
N ARG A 28 10.90 -5.58 -2.27
CA ARG A 28 10.40 -6.03 -0.95
C ARG A 28 9.09 -5.37 -0.58
N LEU A 29 8.71 -4.28 -1.26
CA LEU A 29 7.51 -3.51 -0.97
C LEU A 29 6.24 -4.38 -1.05
N ILE A 30 6.12 -5.22 -2.08
CA ILE A 30 4.98 -6.12 -2.25
C ILE A 30 4.82 -7.09 -1.06
N ARG A 31 5.93 -7.61 -0.52
CA ARG A 31 5.90 -8.55 0.61
C ARG A 31 5.46 -7.85 1.89
N LEU A 32 5.89 -6.60 2.10
CA LEU A 32 5.44 -5.80 3.24
C LEU A 32 3.94 -5.55 3.19
N PHE A 33 3.40 -5.17 2.03
CA PHE A 33 1.96 -4.95 1.87
C PHE A 33 1.15 -6.24 2.00
N LEU A 34 1.59 -7.32 1.35
CA LEU A 34 0.94 -8.62 1.48
C LEU A 34 0.91 -9.07 2.95
N GLY A 35 2.04 -8.92 3.64
CA GLY A 35 2.14 -9.19 5.06
C GLY A 35 1.21 -8.33 5.91
N ALA A 36 1.10 -7.04 5.62
CA ALA A 36 0.22 -6.12 6.33
C ALA A 36 -1.27 -6.47 6.16
N VAL A 37 -1.65 -6.94 4.97
CA VAL A 37 -3.03 -7.39 4.67
C VAL A 37 -3.35 -8.75 5.28
N LEU A 38 -2.39 -9.68 5.26
CA LEU A 38 -2.60 -11.06 5.73
C LEU A 38 -2.38 -11.24 7.24
N ALA A 39 -1.67 -10.33 7.89
CA ALA A 39 -1.38 -10.44 9.31
C ALA A 39 -2.67 -10.31 10.16
N ALA A 40 -2.91 -11.31 11.00
CA ALA A 40 -3.96 -11.27 12.01
C ALA A 40 -3.40 -10.81 13.38
N GLY A 41 -4.20 -10.03 14.11
CA GLY A 41 -3.86 -9.59 15.47
C GLY A 41 -2.96 -8.35 15.51
N ARG A 42 -1.78 -8.46 16.12
CA ARG A 42 -0.91 -7.30 16.40
C ARG A 42 -0.36 -6.72 15.09
N ARG A 43 -0.56 -5.41 14.89
CA ARG A 43 -0.06 -4.65 13.73
C ARG A 43 1.44 -4.29 13.85
N THR A 44 2.30 -5.28 14.08
CA THR A 44 3.75 -5.07 14.10
C THR A 44 4.38 -5.50 12.77
N VAL A 45 5.46 -4.83 12.37
CA VAL A 45 6.23 -5.18 11.16
C VAL A 45 6.66 -6.65 11.19
N THR A 46 7.07 -7.18 12.35
CA THR A 46 7.45 -8.59 12.47
C THR A 46 6.27 -9.53 12.19
N CYS A 47 5.05 -9.19 12.59
CA CYS A 47 3.86 -9.98 12.29
C CYS A 47 3.57 -9.97 10.78
N TRP A 48 3.68 -8.80 10.14
CA TRP A 48 3.53 -8.67 8.69
C TRP A 48 4.54 -9.53 7.93
N LEU A 49 5.82 -9.47 8.34
CA LEU A 49 6.88 -10.26 7.72
C LEU A 49 6.62 -11.76 7.83
N ARG A 50 6.20 -12.24 9.00
CA ARG A 50 5.85 -13.66 9.19
C ARG A 50 4.64 -14.07 8.35
N ALA A 51 3.61 -13.23 8.28
CA ALA A 51 2.45 -13.48 7.43
C ALA A 51 2.81 -13.52 5.94
N ALA A 52 3.83 -12.77 5.52
CA ALA A 52 4.39 -12.81 4.16
C ALA A 52 5.42 -13.95 3.94
N GLY A 53 5.58 -14.87 4.89
CA GLY A 53 6.51 -16.00 4.80
C GLY A 53 7.99 -15.67 5.04
N VAL A 54 8.30 -14.45 5.48
CA VAL A 54 9.67 -14.07 5.87
C VAL A 54 9.92 -14.57 7.30
N THR A 55 10.76 -15.59 7.43
CA THR A 55 11.08 -16.24 8.71
C THR A 55 12.52 -16.00 9.18
N HIS A 56 13.40 -15.58 8.28
CA HIS A 56 14.82 -15.33 8.52
C HIS A 56 15.24 -13.98 7.94
N ASP A 57 16.30 -13.40 8.49
CA ASP A 57 16.90 -12.12 8.11
C ASP A 57 15.90 -10.97 7.88
N PHE A 58 15.45 -10.35 8.97
CA PHE A 58 14.56 -9.20 8.89
C PHE A 58 15.25 -7.88 8.52
N ARG A 59 16.59 -7.84 8.53
CA ARG A 59 17.32 -6.57 8.37
C ARG A 59 17.00 -5.89 7.03
N PRO A 60 17.04 -6.57 5.87
CA PRO A 60 16.65 -5.96 4.60
C PRO A 60 15.20 -5.45 4.60
N ALA A 61 14.30 -6.15 5.29
CA ALA A 61 12.90 -5.74 5.37
C ALA A 61 12.71 -4.48 6.20
N TYR A 62 13.39 -4.36 7.35
CA TYR A 62 13.39 -3.13 8.14
C TYR A 62 14.04 -1.96 7.40
N THR A 63 15.08 -2.21 6.60
CA THR A 63 15.64 -1.18 5.71
C THR A 63 14.59 -0.69 4.70
N THR A 64 13.81 -1.60 4.11
CA THR A 64 12.71 -1.22 3.22
C THR A 64 11.61 -0.44 3.95
N VAL A 65 11.25 -0.83 5.18
CA VAL A 65 10.30 -0.07 6.00
C VAL A 65 10.80 1.35 6.27
N ALA A 66 12.09 1.51 6.59
CA ALA A 66 12.69 2.83 6.79
C ALA A 66 12.71 3.66 5.48
N ALA A 67 12.97 3.02 4.34
CA ALA A 67 12.91 3.68 3.04
C ALA A 67 11.48 4.16 2.71
N VAL A 68 10.47 3.30 2.93
CA VAL A 68 9.05 3.65 2.79
C VAL A 68 8.68 4.81 3.71
N ALA A 69 9.10 4.77 4.98
CA ALA A 69 8.79 5.80 5.97
C ALA A 69 9.27 7.19 5.51
N LYS A 70 10.43 7.29 4.85
CA LYS A 70 10.97 8.54 4.30
C LYS A 70 10.15 9.13 3.15
N HIS A 71 9.34 8.30 2.48
CA HIS A 71 8.54 8.69 1.32
C HIS A 71 7.03 8.55 1.56
N THR A 72 6.60 8.42 2.82
CA THR A 72 5.19 8.11 3.18
C THR A 72 4.21 9.07 2.54
N ASP A 73 4.45 10.39 2.62
CA ASP A 73 3.53 11.40 2.07
C ASP A 73 3.41 11.30 0.55
N LEU A 74 4.54 11.09 -0.15
CA LEU A 74 4.56 10.93 -1.61
C LEU A 74 3.88 9.62 -2.04
N MET A 75 4.12 8.53 -1.30
CA MET A 75 3.47 7.25 -1.55
C MET A 75 1.96 7.34 -1.33
N ALA A 76 1.52 7.98 -0.24
CA ALA A 76 0.11 8.20 0.06
C ALA A 76 -0.56 9.06 -1.02
N ALA A 77 0.07 10.18 -1.42
CA ALA A 77 -0.45 11.04 -2.47
C ALA A 77 -0.53 10.33 -3.83
N ARG A 78 0.50 9.56 -4.21
CA ARG A 78 0.52 8.79 -5.47
C ARG A 78 -0.55 7.70 -5.46
N LEU A 79 -0.72 6.99 -4.34
CA LEU A 79 -1.76 5.98 -4.18
C LEU A 79 -3.16 6.61 -4.24
N ALA A 80 -3.40 7.68 -3.48
CA ALA A 80 -4.68 8.38 -3.47
C ALA A 80 -5.04 8.89 -4.87
N ARG A 81 -4.10 9.54 -5.58
CA ARG A 81 -4.32 9.97 -6.95
C ARG A 81 -4.64 8.80 -7.89
N SER A 82 -3.85 7.73 -7.86
CA SER A 82 -4.06 6.56 -8.72
C SER A 82 -5.40 5.85 -8.44
N ALA A 83 -5.87 5.85 -7.20
CA ALA A 83 -7.15 5.26 -6.82
C ALA A 83 -8.35 6.17 -7.16
N LEU A 84 -8.21 7.48 -6.96
CA LEU A 84 -9.31 8.44 -7.16
C LEU A 84 -9.48 8.87 -8.62
N GLN A 85 -8.40 8.99 -9.39
CA GLN A 85 -8.45 9.51 -10.76
C GLN A 85 -9.45 8.76 -11.67
N PRO A 86 -9.55 7.42 -11.65
CA PRO A 86 -10.58 6.70 -12.42
C PRO A 86 -12.01 6.99 -11.95
N MET A 87 -12.21 7.29 -10.67
CA MET A 87 -13.53 7.58 -10.08
C MET A 87 -13.98 9.01 -10.35
N LEU A 88 -13.02 9.92 -10.52
CA LEU A 88 -13.27 11.33 -10.84
C LEU A 88 -13.58 11.55 -12.32
N ALA A 89 -13.21 10.61 -13.20
CA ALA A 89 -13.49 10.71 -14.62
C ALA A 89 -15.00 10.64 -14.90
N GLY A 90 -15.60 11.80 -15.20
CA GLY A 90 -17.03 11.92 -15.53
C GLY A 90 -17.96 12.18 -14.34
N THR A 91 -17.40 12.55 -13.18
CA THR A 91 -18.17 12.84 -11.96
C THR A 91 -18.14 14.34 -11.64
N ASP A 92 -19.29 15.02 -11.67
CA ASP A 92 -19.39 16.46 -11.34
C ASP A 92 -19.34 16.76 -9.82
N ARG A 93 -19.62 15.76 -8.98
CA ARG A 93 -19.70 15.91 -7.52
C ARG A 93 -19.09 14.72 -6.79
N LEU A 94 -18.16 15.00 -5.88
CA LEU A 94 -17.55 14.00 -5.01
C LEU A 94 -18.01 14.20 -3.56
N LEU A 95 -18.43 13.13 -2.90
CA LEU A 95 -18.59 13.11 -1.45
C LEU A 95 -17.31 12.54 -0.82
N LEU A 96 -16.61 13.37 -0.03
CA LEU A 96 -15.41 12.96 0.71
C LEU A 96 -15.77 12.74 2.18
N GLY A 97 -15.65 11.50 2.65
CA GLY A 97 -15.70 11.16 4.06
C GLY A 97 -14.30 11.19 4.67
N ILE A 98 -14.13 11.91 5.78
CA ILE A 98 -12.91 11.86 6.60
C ILE A 98 -13.30 11.16 7.89
N ASP A 99 -12.61 10.06 8.19
CA ASP A 99 -12.80 9.30 9.41
C ASP A 99 -11.48 9.30 10.20
N ASP A 100 -11.53 9.74 11.44
CA ASP A 100 -10.43 9.68 12.41
C ASP A 100 -10.82 8.78 13.59
N THR A 101 -11.60 7.73 13.31
CA THR A 101 -11.97 6.75 14.34
C THR A 101 -10.71 6.15 14.96
N PRO A 102 -10.52 6.29 16.28
CA PRO A 102 -9.33 5.78 16.93
C PRO A 102 -9.26 4.26 16.80
N THR A 103 -8.10 3.73 16.41
CA THR A 103 -7.89 2.29 16.37
C THR A 103 -7.93 1.74 17.81
N GLN A 104 -8.76 0.72 18.07
CA GLN A 104 -8.77 0.02 19.36
C GLN A 104 -7.36 -0.47 19.70
N ARG A 105 -6.90 -0.17 20.93
CA ARG A 105 -5.56 -0.52 21.43
C ARG A 105 -5.55 -1.86 22.14
#